data_AF-A0A1B7Z8L1-F1
#
_entry.id   AF-A0A1B7Z8L1-F1
#
_cell.length_a   1.000
_cell.length_b   1.000
_cell.length_c   1.000
_cell.angle_alpha   90.00
_cell.angle_beta   90.00
_cell.angle_gamma   90.00
#
_symmetry.space_group_name_H-M   'P 1'
#
loop_
_entity.id
_entity.type
_entity.pdbx_description
1 polymer ?
#
loop_
_entity_poly.entity_id
_entity_poly.type
_entity_poly.pdbx_seq_one_letter_code
_entity_poly.pdbx_strand_id
1 'polypeptide(L)'
;MGFKWTYNFWYIDLIRDSDSLLGNEQFLRHIKSNFTPSLIILLPIIGIFINKKIGWILITSFFYMIIIALIFPLTKDDSLDISDYLTMGLFIGLIIFIITVMNMKKISEVTYGFTKSQLITKNIIASIIGMTLTIVIIYIKK
;
A
#
# COMPACT_ATOMS: atom_id res chain seq x y z
N MET A 1 33.96 -8.12 4.71
CA MET A 1 32.82 -7.30 4.25
C MET A 1 32.99 -7.02 2.77
N GLY A 2 32.18 -7.62 1.92
CA GLY A 2 32.19 -7.38 0.47
C GLY A 2 30.76 -7.46 -0.04
N PHE A 3 30.10 -6.31 -0.14
CA PHE A 3 28.77 -6.18 -0.72
C PHE A 3 28.91 -6.31 -2.24
N LYS A 4 28.57 -7.48 -2.79
CA LYS A 4 28.65 -7.77 -4.22
C LYS A 4 27.31 -7.41 -4.85
N TRP A 5 27.30 -6.37 -5.68
CA TRP A 5 26.14 -5.89 -6.42
C TRP A 5 25.65 -6.95 -7.42
N THR A 6 24.58 -7.68 -7.10
CA THR A 6 23.98 -8.71 -7.96
C THR A 6 22.75 -8.23 -8.75
N TYR A 7 22.49 -6.92 -8.78
CA TYR A 7 21.32 -6.38 -9.48
C TYR A 7 21.46 -6.30 -11.02
N ASN A 8 22.67 -6.45 -11.57
CA ASN A 8 22.90 -6.32 -13.02
C ASN A 8 22.79 -7.63 -13.82
N PHE A 9 22.75 -8.80 -13.17
CA PHE A 9 22.77 -10.07 -13.91
C PHE A 9 21.40 -10.44 -14.49
N TRP A 10 20.32 -10.19 -13.76
CA TRP A 10 18.95 -10.55 -14.18
C TRP A 10 18.41 -9.71 -15.34
N TYR A 11 18.83 -8.44 -15.46
CA TYR A 11 18.30 -7.54 -16.50
C TYR A 11 18.85 -7.88 -17.89
N ILE A 12 20.09 -8.37 -17.96
CA ILE A 12 20.78 -8.70 -19.22
C ILE A 12 20.23 -10.01 -19.80
N ASP A 13 19.93 -11.01 -18.98
CA ASP A 13 19.30 -12.25 -19.44
C ASP A 13 17.85 -12.04 -19.91
N LEU A 14 17.09 -11.12 -19.29
CA LEU A 14 15.72 -10.78 -19.69
C LEU A 14 15.64 -10.12 -21.09
N ILE A 15 16.65 -9.31 -21.44
CA ILE A 15 16.77 -8.69 -22.77
C ILE A 15 17.23 -9.72 -23.82
N ARG A 16 18.02 -10.72 -23.42
CA ARG A 16 18.50 -11.77 -24.33
C ARG A 16 17.40 -12.77 -24.70
N ASP A 17 16.42 -12.97 -23.81
CA ASP A 17 15.33 -13.93 -23.99
C ASP A 17 14.05 -13.28 -24.57
N SER A 18 13.96 -11.95 -24.68
CA SER A 18 12.77 -11.25 -25.21
C SER A 18 12.48 -11.54 -26.68
N ASP A 19 13.42 -12.14 -27.41
CA ASP A 19 13.20 -12.61 -28.78
C ASP A 19 12.39 -13.94 -28.82
N SER A 20 12.20 -14.60 -27.66
CA SER A 20 11.34 -15.77 -27.52
C SER A 20 9.95 -15.40 -26.97
N LEU A 21 8.91 -16.10 -27.41
CA LEU A 21 7.53 -15.94 -26.90
C LEU A 21 7.46 -16.07 -25.36
N LEU A 22 8.28 -16.96 -24.80
CA LEU A 22 8.42 -17.19 -23.36
C LEU A 22 9.09 -16.03 -22.63
N GLY A 23 10.14 -15.43 -23.20
CA GLY A 23 10.77 -14.24 -22.62
C GLY A 23 9.86 -13.02 -22.64
N ASN A 24 9.04 -12.86 -23.68
CA ASN A 24 8.03 -11.80 -23.74
C ASN A 24 6.94 -11.96 -22.67
N GLU A 25 6.44 -13.18 -22.44
CA GLU A 25 5.44 -13.42 -21.39
C GLU A 25 6.01 -13.15 -19.98
N GLN A 26 7.24 -13.57 -19.70
CA GLN A 26 7.90 -13.32 -18.43
C GLN A 26 8.20 -11.83 -18.22
N PHE A 27 8.66 -11.14 -19.26
CA PHE A 27 8.88 -9.70 -19.26
C PHE A 27 7.58 -8.93 -18.97
N LEU A 28 6.49 -9.25 -19.68
CA LEU A 28 5.18 -8.65 -19.46
C LEU A 28 4.64 -8.94 -18.06
N ARG A 29 4.85 -10.15 -17.53
CA ARG A 29 4.45 -10.51 -16.17
C ARG A 29 5.23 -9.73 -15.11
N HIS A 30 6.53 -9.49 -15.34
CA HIS A 30 7.37 -8.71 -14.43
C HIS A 30 6.96 -7.23 -14.40
N ILE A 31 6.70 -6.63 -15.57
CA ILE A 31 6.19 -5.25 -15.67
C ILE A 31 4.82 -5.13 -14.99
N LYS A 32 3.89 -6.05 -15.28
CA LYS A 32 2.55 -6.06 -14.69
C LYS A 32 2.60 -6.19 -13.16
N SER A 33 3.50 -7.02 -12.62
CA SER A 33 3.65 -7.21 -11.17
C SER A 33 4.18 -5.97 -10.44
N ASN A 34 5.02 -5.15 -11.09
CA ASN A 34 5.64 -3.98 -10.47
C ASN A 34 4.81 -2.69 -10.66
N PHE A 35 3.90 -2.67 -11.64
CA PHE A 35 3.07 -1.50 -11.92
C PHE A 35 1.93 -1.30 -10.91
N THR A 36 1.31 -2.39 -10.46
CA THR A 36 0.17 -2.33 -9.52
C THR A 36 0.53 -1.69 -8.16
N PRO A 37 1.65 -2.04 -7.49
CA PRO A 37 2.08 -1.38 -6.26
C PRO A 37 2.35 0.11 -6.44
N SER A 38 2.91 0.50 -7.59
CA SER A 38 3.29 1.89 -7.89
C SER A 38 2.06 2.79 -8.04
N LEU A 39 1.00 2.31 -8.70
CA LEU A 39 -0.27 3.04 -8.80
C LEU A 39 -0.94 3.26 -7.44
N ILE A 40 -0.83 2.29 -6.55
CA ILE A 40 -1.42 2.36 -5.22
C ILE A 40 -0.74 3.43 -4.36
N ILE A 41 0.57 3.63 -4.51
CA ILE A 41 1.33 4.68 -3.82
C ILE A 41 0.94 6.10 -4.31
N LEU A 42 0.32 6.23 -5.49
CA LEU A 42 -0.17 7.52 -5.97
C LEU A 42 -1.42 8.00 -5.20
N LEU A 43 -2.21 7.12 -4.58
CA LEU A 43 -3.41 7.49 -3.83
C LEU A 43 -3.15 8.57 -2.75
N PRO A 44 -2.18 8.41 -1.83
CA PRO A 44 -1.89 9.44 -0.84
C PRO A 44 -1.30 10.70 -1.47
N ILE A 45 -0.49 10.58 -2.54
CA ILE A 45 0.09 11.74 -3.24
C ILE A 45 -1.03 12.58 -3.85
N ILE A 46 -1.93 11.96 -4.62
CA ILE A 46 -3.10 12.62 -5.21
C ILE A 46 -4.00 13.18 -4.11
N GLY A 47 -4.20 12.43 -3.02
CA GLY A 47 -5.01 12.85 -1.90
C GLY A 47 -4.50 14.12 -1.19
N ILE A 48 -3.18 14.36 -1.17
CA ILE A 48 -2.60 15.61 -0.62
C ILE A 48 -2.98 16.81 -1.50
N PHE A 49 -3.03 16.65 -2.81
CA PHE A 49 -3.36 17.73 -3.74
C PHE A 49 -4.87 17.94 -3.89
N ILE A 50 -5.70 16.95 -3.56
CA ILE A 50 -7.16 17.10 -3.57
C ILE A 50 -7.60 17.83 -2.30
N ASN A 51 -8.12 19.03 -2.50
CA ASN A 51 -8.53 19.90 -1.40
C ASN A 51 -9.77 19.36 -0.67
N LYS A 52 -9.86 19.63 0.64
CA LYS A 52 -11.01 19.31 1.51
C LYS A 52 -11.21 17.80 1.78
N LYS A 53 -12.45 17.43 2.11
CA LYS A 53 -12.87 16.15 2.68
C LYS A 53 -12.46 14.91 1.87
N ILE A 54 -12.41 15.00 0.53
CA ILE A 54 -12.09 13.85 -0.33
C ILE A 54 -10.62 13.45 -0.18
N GLY A 55 -9.70 14.42 -0.18
CA GLY A 55 -8.26 14.15 -0.10
C GLY A 55 -7.90 13.39 1.18
N TRP A 56 -8.48 13.81 2.30
CA TRP A 56 -8.37 13.11 3.57
C TRP A 56 -8.88 11.67 3.51
N ILE A 57 -10.06 11.42 2.93
CA ILE A 57 -10.63 10.07 2.81
C ILE A 57 -9.71 9.18 1.97
N LEU A 58 -9.15 9.70 0.87
CA LEU A 58 -8.23 8.97 0.00
C LEU A 58 -6.96 8.56 0.75
N ILE A 59 -6.29 9.52 1.42
CA ILE A 59 -5.07 9.25 2.20
C ILE A 59 -5.37 8.23 3.31
N THR A 60 -6.43 8.43 4.09
CA THR A 60 -6.77 7.51 5.19
C THR A 60 -7.16 6.12 4.68
N SER A 61 -7.87 6.02 3.54
CA SER A 61 -8.23 4.74 2.94
C SER A 61 -7.01 3.94 2.48
N PHE A 62 -5.98 4.62 1.98
CA PHE A 62 -4.70 4.01 1.66
C PHE A 62 -4.03 3.40 2.90
N PHE A 63 -4.02 4.12 4.02
CA PHE A 63 -3.47 3.58 5.27
C PHE A 63 -4.25 2.37 5.80
N TYR A 64 -5.59 2.38 5.72
CA TYR A 64 -6.40 1.21 6.06
C TYR A 64 -6.12 0.01 5.14
N MET A 65 -5.94 0.25 3.85
CA MET A 65 -5.56 -0.79 2.89
C MET A 65 -4.18 -1.40 3.25
N ILE A 66 -3.19 -0.59 3.64
CA ILE A 66 -1.88 -1.12 4.09
C ILE A 66 -2.04 -2.00 5.33
N ILE A 67 -2.84 -1.59 6.32
CA ILE A 67 -3.08 -2.40 7.53
C ILE A 67 -3.58 -3.79 7.15
N ILE A 68 -4.57 -3.88 6.26
CA ILE A 68 -5.14 -5.16 5.84
C ILE A 68 -4.12 -5.98 5.06
N ALA A 69 -3.36 -5.33 4.17
CA ALA A 69 -2.29 -5.99 3.41
C ALA A 69 -1.19 -6.55 4.31
N LEU A 70 -0.88 -5.91 5.44
CA LEU A 70 0.07 -6.40 6.44
C LEU A 70 -0.49 -7.54 7.28
N ILE A 71 -1.79 -7.52 7.59
CA ILE A 71 -2.42 -8.58 8.39
C ILE A 71 -2.68 -9.84 7.57
N PHE A 72 -2.90 -9.71 6.25
CA PHE A 72 -3.30 -10.83 5.40
C PHE A 72 -2.33 -12.03 5.42
N PRO A 73 -0.99 -11.85 5.35
CA PRO A 73 -0.03 -12.96 5.47
C PRO A 73 -0.13 -13.71 6.80
N LEU A 74 -0.43 -13.02 7.90
CA LEU A 74 -0.60 -13.63 9.24
C LEU A 74 -1.70 -14.70 9.27
N THR A 75 -2.64 -14.64 8.33
CA THR A 75 -3.77 -15.57 8.24
C THR A 75 -3.54 -16.73 7.27
N LYS A 76 -2.43 -16.71 6.52
CA LYS A 76 -2.19 -17.62 5.40
C LYS A 76 -0.86 -18.37 5.46
N ASP A 77 0.11 -17.83 6.19
CA ASP A 77 1.47 -18.35 6.20
C ASP A 77 1.88 -18.72 7.63
N ASP A 78 1.90 -20.02 7.90
CA ASP A 78 2.31 -20.58 9.19
C ASP A 78 3.84 -20.58 9.37
N SER A 79 4.61 -20.11 8.37
CA SER A 79 6.08 -20.08 8.42
C SER A 79 6.66 -18.78 8.99
N LEU A 80 5.83 -17.86 9.48
CA LEU A 80 6.27 -16.58 10.02
C LEU A 80 6.97 -16.75 11.38
N ASP A 81 8.14 -16.13 11.53
CA ASP A 81 8.92 -16.15 12.75
C ASP A 81 8.61 -14.95 13.66
N ILE A 82 9.05 -15.01 14.93
CA ILE A 82 8.86 -13.92 15.93
C ILE A 82 9.34 -12.57 15.39
N SER A 83 10.43 -12.54 14.62
CA SER A 83 10.96 -11.32 13.99
C SER A 83 9.98 -10.71 12.98
N ASP A 84 9.22 -11.52 12.25
CA ASP A 84 8.24 -11.05 11.27
C ASP A 84 7.05 -10.41 11.98
N TYR A 85 6.54 -11.04 13.05
CA TYR A 85 5.48 -10.47 13.87
C TYR A 85 5.88 -9.13 14.50
N LEU A 86 7.11 -9.01 15.03
CA LEU A 86 7.64 -7.76 15.58
C LEU A 86 7.72 -6.66 14.51
N THR A 87 8.22 -7.02 13.33
CA THR A 87 8.35 -6.10 12.20
C THR A 87 6.98 -5.61 11.74
N MET A 88 6.01 -6.52 11.55
CA MET A 88 4.64 -6.16 11.19
C MET A 88 3.98 -5.28 12.27
N GLY A 89 4.16 -5.61 13.55
CA GLY A 89 3.66 -4.83 14.67
C GLY A 89 4.18 -3.39 14.66
N LEU A 90 5.47 -3.20 14.37
CA LEU A 90 6.09 -1.87 14.22
C LEU A 90 5.46 -1.09 13.07
N PHE A 91 5.27 -1.71 11.91
CA PHE A 91 4.63 -1.06 10.75
C PHE A 91 3.16 -0.70 11.02
N ILE A 92 2.38 -1.61 11.62
CA ILE A 92 0.99 -1.34 12.01
C ILE A 92 0.95 -0.18 13.01
N GLY A 93 1.83 -0.17 14.01
CA GLY A 93 1.95 0.91 14.98
C GLY A 93 2.24 2.26 14.32
N LEU A 94 3.16 2.29 13.35
CA LEU A 94 3.46 3.49 12.56
C LEU A 94 2.21 3.99 11.79
N ILE A 95 1.46 3.09 11.17
CA ILE A 95 0.26 3.45 10.40
C ILE A 95 -0.84 4.00 11.33
N ILE A 96 -1.07 3.37 12.48
CA ILE A 96 -2.02 3.85 13.48
C ILE A 96 -1.61 5.24 13.98
N PHE A 97 -0.31 5.46 14.19
CA PHE A 97 0.22 6.78 14.55
C PHE A 97 -0.10 7.82 13.48
N ILE A 98 0.11 7.52 12.20
CA ILE A 98 -0.21 8.43 11.10
C ILE A 98 -1.72 8.74 11.04
N ILE A 99 -2.59 7.73 11.15
CA ILE A 99 -4.05 7.92 11.18
C ILE A 99 -4.45 8.79 12.39
N THR A 100 -3.80 8.60 13.54
CA THR A 100 -4.05 9.42 14.74
C THR A 100 -3.67 10.88 14.52
N VAL A 101 -2.50 11.13 13.92
CA VAL A 101 -2.07 12.49 13.52
C VAL A 101 -3.08 13.11 12.56
N MET A 102 -3.53 12.36 11.55
CA MET A 102 -4.54 12.82 10.60
C MET A 102 -5.91 13.13 11.23
N ASN A 103 -6.25 12.45 12.33
CA ASN A 103 -7.46 12.68 13.12
C ASN A 103 -7.30 13.81 14.16
N MET A 104 -6.11 14.39 14.33
CA MET A 104 -5.94 15.54 15.22
C MET A 104 -6.72 16.74 14.71
N LYS A 105 -7.39 17.43 15.64
CA LYS A 105 -8.24 18.60 15.38
C LYS A 105 -7.60 19.62 14.44
N LYS A 106 -6.32 19.95 14.67
CA LYS A 106 -5.56 20.92 13.87
C LYS A 106 -5.47 20.53 12.39
N ILE A 107 -5.37 19.24 12.08
CA ILE A 107 -5.28 18.75 10.69
C ILE A 107 -6.69 18.56 10.13
N SER A 108 -7.54 17.82 10.83
CA SER A 108 -8.88 17.46 10.34
C SER A 108 -9.82 18.66 10.14
N GLU A 109 -9.83 19.61 11.07
CA GLU A 109 -10.72 20.79 11.00
C GLU A 109 -10.14 21.87 10.09
N VAL A 110 -8.87 22.23 10.28
CA VAL A 110 -8.27 23.39 9.57
C VAL A 110 -7.93 23.05 8.12
N THR A 111 -7.39 21.86 7.85
CA THR A 111 -6.96 21.49 6.49
C THR A 111 -8.11 20.87 5.69
N TYR A 112 -8.94 20.06 6.33
CA TYR A 112 -9.93 19.23 5.63
C TYR A 112 -11.40 19.56 5.94
N GLY A 113 -11.67 20.43 6.93
CA GLY A 113 -13.00 20.95 7.23
C GLY A 113 -13.97 19.94 7.88
N PHE A 114 -13.47 18.95 8.61
CA PHE A 114 -14.30 17.98 9.33
C PHE A 114 -14.59 18.40 10.76
N THR A 115 -15.85 18.33 11.18
CA THR A 115 -16.19 18.39 12.61
C THR A 115 -15.87 17.06 13.30
N LYS A 116 -15.66 17.07 14.62
CA LYS A 116 -15.32 15.87 15.40
C LYS A 116 -16.30 14.71 15.20
N SER A 117 -17.60 15.00 15.09
CA SER A 117 -18.65 13.99 14.83
C SER A 117 -18.51 13.36 13.43
N GLN A 118 -18.12 14.13 12.42
CA GLN A 118 -17.94 13.64 11.05
C GLN A 118 -16.71 12.72 10.92
N LEU A 119 -15.68 12.89 11.77
CA LEU A 119 -14.46 12.10 11.68
C LEU A 119 -14.70 10.60 11.84
N ILE A 120 -15.54 10.19 12.78
CA ILE A 120 -15.80 8.76 13.02
C ILE A 120 -16.43 8.13 11.78
N THR A 121 -17.51 8.75 11.25
CA THR A 121 -18.18 8.28 10.04
C THR A 121 -17.24 8.24 8.84
N LYS A 122 -16.31 9.19 8.73
CA LYS A 122 -15.38 9.28 7.61
C LYS A 122 -14.22 8.29 7.73
N ASN A 123 -13.75 7.98 8.94
CA ASN A 123 -12.82 6.87 9.18
C ASN A 123 -13.47 5.52 8.79
N ILE A 124 -14.74 5.31 9.13
CA ILE A 124 -15.48 4.09 8.73
C ILE A 124 -15.55 3.99 7.20
N ILE A 125 -15.95 5.07 6.51
CA ILE A 125 -16.00 5.10 5.05
C ILE A 125 -14.62 4.84 4.42
N ALA A 126 -13.58 5.49 4.94
CA ALA A 126 -12.21 5.29 4.45
C ALA A 126 -11.74 3.84 4.64
N SER A 127 -12.08 3.22 5.78
CA SER A 127 -11.78 1.82 6.06
C SER A 127 -12.46 0.87 5.08
N ILE A 128 -13.76 1.08 4.81
CA ILE A 128 -14.50 0.29 3.81
C ILE A 128 -13.86 0.42 2.43
N ILE A 129 -13.51 1.63 2.00
CA ILE A 129 -12.82 1.86 0.72
C ILE A 129 -11.47 1.12 0.69
N GLY A 130 -10.68 1.21 1.76
CA GLY A 130 -9.39 0.52 1.87
C GLY A 130 -9.53 -1.01 1.80
N MET A 131 -10.55 -1.57 2.45
CA MET A 131 -10.88 -3.00 2.34
C MET A 131 -11.23 -3.40 0.91
N THR A 132 -12.12 -2.64 0.26
CA THR A 132 -12.53 -2.91 -1.12
C THR A 132 -11.32 -2.85 -2.08
N LEU A 133 -10.46 -1.84 -1.94
CA LEU A 133 -9.23 -1.73 -2.74
C LEU A 133 -8.32 -2.95 -2.53
N THR A 134 -8.14 -3.38 -1.28
CA THR A 134 -7.31 -4.56 -0.96
C THR A 134 -7.82 -5.82 -1.66
N ILE A 135 -9.14 -6.05 -1.62
CA ILE A 135 -9.78 -7.19 -2.30
C ILE A 135 -9.54 -7.13 -3.81
N VAL A 136 -9.73 -5.96 -4.43
CA VAL A 136 -9.50 -5.76 -5.86
C VAL A 136 -8.04 -6.04 -6.22
N ILE A 137 -7.08 -5.57 -5.43
CA ILE A 137 -5.65 -5.80 -5.65
C ILE A 137 -5.31 -7.29 -5.57
N ILE A 138 -5.82 -7.98 -4.55
CA ILE A 138 -5.61 -9.43 -4.39
C ILE A 138 -6.19 -10.19 -5.58
N TYR A 139 -7.39 -9.80 -6.04
CA TYR A 139 -8.04 -10.40 -7.19
C TYR A 139 -7.25 -10.20 -8.48
N ILE A 140 -6.72 -9.00 -8.73
CA ILE A 140 -5.91 -8.69 -9.93
C ILE A 140 -4.56 -9.43 -9.91
N LYS A 141 -3.98 -9.63 -8.72
CA LYS A 141 -2.68 -10.31 -8.56
C LYS A 141 -2.78 -11.83 -8.74
N LYS A 142 -3.96 -12.42 -8.52
CA LYS A 142 -4.23 -13.84 -8.70
C LYS A 142 -4.32 -14.20 -10.17
#